data_AF-A0A7R6VMN2-F1
#
_entry.id   AF-A0A7R6VMN2-F1
#
_cell.length_a   1.000
_cell.length_b   1.000
_cell.length_c   1.000
_cell.angle_alpha   90.00
_cell.angle_beta   90.00
_cell.angle_gamma   90.00
#
_symmetry.space_group_name_H-M   'P 1'
#
loop_
_entity.id
_entity.type
_entity.pdbx_description
1 polymer ?
#
loop_
_entity_poly.entity_id
_entity_poly.type
_entity_poly.pdbx_seq_one_letter_code
_entity_poly.pdbx_strand_id
1 'polypeptide(L)'
;MKDKILISLLGKGLYQKENKKYDYSLTSYKIEDKIIQSKLVGDALRRLYNPDKIFIVGTVESLWNLADEYIRDYEKVIIPFGKNSEEFWKVFEVLISLDVDNSEIYFDITHGFRSLPLFISTILQFFKNFKNTEIKGVYYGIFEAKEGDITPIVNMLPFIELNQWIESANIFKKYGDGREIAQLISKKVREHKGDEEYHPISTLANKFDIYTKSVGFAAADIYLETIKEIEEKLEKIGNVPNDIKSFSFIIDELKKETKNFDFNLPKWQLYLTISNVLFHKNRYAQALTILRETLHYYIIEELNLLAQGYKIRDIDASIGYILKYQQHFFKKEFIKLVEQIKDLRNLANHAFIGEKGGKKSLKKSIEHLQNYINQANKVLQEAPIRDKSNLKLFLLNELEKKRKYHK
;
A
#
# COMPACT_ATOMS: atom_id res chain seq x y z
N MET A 1 -28.05 2.50 -5.78
CA MET A 1 -26.99 2.78 -6.78
C MET A 1 -26.34 4.09 -6.40
N LYS A 2 -25.08 4.31 -6.76
CA LYS A 2 -24.44 5.63 -6.56
C LYS A 2 -24.93 6.56 -7.67
N ASP A 3 -25.15 7.83 -7.35
CA ASP A 3 -25.54 8.83 -8.35
C ASP A 3 -24.34 9.16 -9.25
N LYS A 4 -24.57 9.32 -10.55
CA LYS A 4 -23.54 9.73 -11.50
C LYS A 4 -23.48 11.25 -11.56
N ILE A 5 -22.31 11.80 -11.26
CA ILE A 5 -22.08 13.24 -11.25
C ILE A 5 -21.05 13.60 -12.31
N LEU A 6 -21.40 14.56 -13.17
CA LEU A 6 -20.46 15.21 -14.07
C LEU A 6 -20.04 16.55 -13.48
N ILE A 7 -18.74 16.76 -13.30
CA ILE A 7 -18.16 18.08 -12.97
C ILE A 7 -17.36 18.54 -14.18
N SER A 8 -17.77 19.62 -14.83
CA SER A 8 -17.09 20.13 -16.03
C SER A 8 -16.63 21.56 -15.86
N LEU A 9 -15.36 21.81 -16.20
CA LEU A 9 -14.75 23.13 -16.16
C LEU A 9 -15.13 23.91 -17.42
N LEU A 10 -15.53 25.17 -17.23
CA LEU A 10 -15.91 26.09 -18.29
C LEU A 10 -15.01 27.33 -18.30
N GLY A 11 -14.43 27.60 -19.46
CA GLY A 11 -13.53 28.74 -19.67
C GLY A 11 -14.17 29.87 -20.48
N LYS A 12 -13.35 30.86 -20.82
CA LYS A 12 -13.72 32.01 -21.64
C LYS A 12 -13.73 31.72 -23.14
N GLY A 13 -13.22 30.57 -23.59
CA GLY A 13 -13.09 30.25 -25.01
C GLY A 13 -12.07 31.10 -25.77
N LEU A 14 -12.10 30.97 -27.10
CA LEU A 14 -11.20 31.69 -28.00
C LEU A 14 -11.94 32.89 -28.60
N TYR A 15 -11.22 34.00 -28.76
CA TYR A 15 -11.78 35.18 -29.41
C TYR A 15 -11.87 34.95 -30.92
N GLN A 16 -13.10 34.93 -31.45
CA GLN A 16 -13.36 34.82 -32.89
C GLN A 16 -13.45 36.21 -33.51
N LYS A 17 -12.49 36.53 -34.40
CA LYS A 17 -12.40 37.84 -35.06
C LYS A 17 -13.61 38.17 -35.93
N GLU A 18 -14.16 37.16 -36.60
CA GLU A 18 -15.30 37.30 -37.53
C GLU A 18 -16.56 37.80 -36.83
N ASN A 19 -16.86 37.22 -35.67
CA ASN A 19 -18.07 37.51 -34.90
C ASN A 19 -17.83 38.45 -33.71
N LYS A 20 -16.59 38.95 -33.55
CA LYS A 20 -16.13 39.80 -32.44
C LYS A 20 -16.57 39.32 -31.06
N LYS A 21 -16.60 38.00 -30.85
CA LYS A 21 -17.04 37.37 -29.60
C LYS A 21 -16.14 36.20 -29.23
N TYR A 22 -16.12 35.87 -27.95
CA TYR A 22 -15.53 34.63 -27.48
C TYR A 22 -16.49 33.47 -27.73
N ASP A 23 -15.99 32.35 -28.24
CA ASP A 23 -16.78 31.15 -28.51
C ASP A 23 -15.88 29.90 -28.55
N TYR A 24 -16.48 28.72 -28.54
CA TYR A 24 -15.82 27.45 -28.82
C TYR A 24 -16.15 26.97 -30.24
N SER A 25 -15.19 26.32 -30.87
CA SER A 25 -15.39 25.72 -32.19
C SER A 25 -16.24 24.44 -32.07
N LEU A 26 -17.21 24.29 -32.97
CA LEU A 26 -17.93 23.02 -33.10
C LEU A 26 -16.94 21.93 -33.52
N THR A 27 -16.84 20.87 -32.73
CA THR A 27 -15.76 19.88 -32.84
C THR A 27 -16.33 18.47 -32.77
N SER A 28 -15.81 17.56 -33.59
CA SER A 28 -16.13 16.13 -33.52
C SER A 28 -15.18 15.45 -32.53
N TYR A 29 -15.66 15.19 -31.31
CA TYR A 29 -14.86 14.57 -30.27
C TYR A 29 -14.93 13.05 -30.35
N LYS A 30 -13.78 12.37 -30.32
CA LYS A 30 -13.69 10.92 -30.15
C LYS A 30 -13.42 10.58 -28.69
N ILE A 31 -14.29 9.77 -28.11
CA ILE A 31 -14.13 9.19 -26.77
C ILE A 31 -14.54 7.73 -26.83
N GLU A 32 -13.68 6.84 -26.34
CA GLU A 32 -13.82 5.40 -26.55
C GLU A 32 -13.98 5.13 -28.07
N ASP A 33 -15.02 4.38 -28.46
CA ASP A 33 -15.35 4.08 -29.85
C ASP A 33 -16.43 5.00 -30.45
N LYS A 34 -16.78 6.10 -29.75
CA LYS A 34 -17.85 7.01 -30.17
C LYS A 34 -17.30 8.35 -30.63
N ILE A 35 -17.95 8.91 -31.65
CA ILE A 35 -17.73 10.28 -32.13
C ILE A 35 -18.95 11.11 -31.79
N ILE A 36 -18.75 12.20 -31.04
CA ILE A 36 -19.81 13.11 -30.60
C ILE A 36 -19.44 14.53 -31.02
N GLN A 37 -20.30 15.15 -31.82
CA GLN A 37 -20.12 16.54 -32.23
C GLN A 37 -20.69 17.49 -31.17
N SER A 38 -19.84 18.37 -30.63
CA SER A 38 -20.25 19.38 -29.64
C SER A 38 -19.29 20.56 -29.62
N LYS A 39 -19.70 21.66 -28.98
CA LYS A 39 -18.81 22.78 -28.61
C LYS A 39 -18.20 22.61 -27.21
N LEU A 40 -18.73 21.69 -26.40
CA LEU A 40 -18.29 21.47 -25.03
C LEU A 40 -17.98 19.98 -24.82
N VAL A 41 -16.80 19.68 -24.28
CA VAL A 41 -16.46 18.32 -23.84
C VAL A 41 -17.43 17.85 -22.75
N GLY A 42 -17.82 18.73 -21.83
CA GLY A 42 -18.86 18.44 -20.84
C GLY A 42 -20.18 17.92 -21.46
N ASP A 43 -20.64 18.48 -22.58
CA ASP A 43 -21.84 17.96 -23.27
C ASP A 43 -21.59 16.60 -23.94
N ALA A 44 -20.41 16.38 -24.53
CA ALA A 44 -20.05 15.07 -25.05
C ALA A 44 -20.06 13.99 -23.95
N LEU A 45 -19.51 14.29 -22.77
CA LEU A 45 -19.50 13.39 -21.61
C LEU A 45 -20.89 13.20 -21.02
N ARG A 46 -21.70 14.26 -20.94
CA ARG A 46 -23.11 14.18 -20.51
C ARG A 46 -23.89 13.18 -21.37
N ARG A 47 -23.77 13.28 -22.70
CA ARG A 47 -24.43 12.36 -23.65
C ARG A 47 -23.91 10.93 -23.53
N LEU A 48 -22.63 10.76 -23.21
CA LEU A 48 -22.02 9.45 -23.08
C LEU A 48 -22.44 8.73 -21.80
N TYR A 49 -22.37 9.41 -20.65
CA TYR A 49 -22.53 8.78 -19.33
C TYR A 49 -23.91 8.96 -18.70
N ASN A 50 -24.73 9.89 -19.23
CA ASN A 50 -26.06 10.24 -18.74
C ASN A 50 -26.07 10.47 -17.21
N PRO A 51 -25.38 11.50 -16.72
CA PRO A 51 -25.26 11.77 -15.29
C PRO A 51 -26.60 12.20 -14.67
N ASP A 52 -26.80 11.83 -13.41
CA ASP A 52 -27.96 12.24 -12.60
C ASP A 52 -27.85 13.71 -12.17
N LYS A 53 -26.61 14.22 -12.01
CA LYS A 53 -26.32 15.59 -11.61
C LYS A 53 -25.13 16.16 -12.37
N ILE A 54 -25.21 17.44 -12.72
CA ILE A 54 -24.15 18.14 -13.47
C ILE A 54 -23.77 19.42 -12.73
N PHE A 55 -22.48 19.59 -12.45
CA PHE A 55 -21.89 20.84 -11.99
C PHE A 55 -21.07 21.45 -13.12
N ILE A 56 -21.35 22.71 -13.45
CA ILE A 56 -20.48 23.49 -14.34
C ILE A 56 -19.73 24.53 -13.52
N VAL A 57 -18.40 24.40 -13.54
CA VAL A 57 -17.49 25.21 -12.74
C VAL A 57 -16.80 26.21 -13.65
N GLY A 58 -16.93 27.49 -13.33
CA GLY A 58 -16.30 28.55 -14.12
C GLY A 58 -16.14 29.84 -13.35
N THR A 59 -15.48 30.81 -13.96
CA THR A 59 -15.46 32.18 -13.44
C THR A 59 -16.68 32.95 -13.90
N VAL A 60 -16.86 34.16 -13.38
CA VAL A 60 -17.87 35.10 -13.89
C VAL A 60 -17.72 35.40 -15.39
N GLU A 61 -16.51 35.29 -15.95
CA GLU A 61 -16.21 35.54 -17.37
C GLU A 61 -16.35 34.28 -18.27
N SER A 62 -16.70 33.13 -17.71
CA SER A 62 -16.86 31.90 -18.48
C SER A 62 -18.06 31.98 -19.44
N LEU A 63 -18.04 31.20 -20.52
CA LEU A 63 -19.08 31.18 -21.57
C LEU A 63 -20.37 30.46 -21.13
N TRP A 64 -21.03 30.97 -20.08
CA TRP A 64 -22.22 30.37 -19.48
C TRP A 64 -23.36 30.14 -20.48
N ASN A 65 -23.49 31.01 -21.48
CA ASN A 65 -24.48 30.86 -22.56
C ASN A 65 -24.33 29.54 -23.34
N LEU A 66 -23.10 29.01 -23.48
CA LEU A 66 -22.89 27.71 -24.13
C LEU A 66 -23.30 26.56 -23.22
N ALA A 67 -23.09 26.66 -21.90
CA ALA A 67 -23.59 25.66 -20.96
C ALA A 67 -25.13 25.64 -20.96
N ASP A 68 -25.77 26.81 -21.01
CA ASP A 68 -27.22 26.94 -21.11
C ASP A 68 -27.76 26.35 -22.43
N GLU A 69 -27.03 26.50 -23.55
CA GLU A 69 -27.44 25.97 -24.85
C GLU A 69 -27.29 24.44 -24.94
N TYR A 70 -26.14 23.90 -24.52
CA TYR A 70 -25.76 22.50 -24.76
C TYR A 70 -26.08 21.55 -23.61
N ILE A 71 -26.17 22.04 -22.37
CA ILE A 71 -26.34 21.21 -21.16
C ILE A 71 -27.68 21.49 -20.47
N ARG A 72 -28.09 22.76 -20.35
CA ARG A 72 -29.37 23.25 -19.78
C ARG A 72 -29.58 22.98 -18.29
N ASP A 73 -29.56 21.72 -17.88
CA ASP A 73 -29.89 21.29 -16.51
C ASP A 73 -28.60 21.04 -15.71
N TYR A 74 -28.02 22.12 -15.17
CA TYR A 74 -26.79 22.06 -14.38
C TYR A 74 -26.81 23.00 -13.17
N GLU A 75 -26.04 22.65 -12.14
CA GLU A 75 -25.73 23.55 -11.03
C GLU A 75 -24.52 24.42 -11.37
N LYS A 76 -24.76 25.73 -11.39
CA LYS A 76 -23.74 26.74 -11.68
C LYS A 76 -22.83 26.97 -10.48
N VAL A 77 -21.53 26.70 -10.65
CA VAL A 77 -20.51 26.87 -9.61
C VAL A 77 -19.53 27.95 -10.03
N ILE A 78 -19.56 29.09 -9.33
CA ILE A 78 -18.67 30.23 -9.61
C ILE A 78 -17.44 30.14 -8.73
N ILE A 79 -16.26 30.13 -9.35
CA ILE A 79 -14.96 30.17 -8.67
C ILE A 79 -14.19 31.45 -9.03
N PRO A 80 -13.27 31.94 -8.16
CA PRO A 80 -12.35 33.01 -8.52
C PRO A 80 -11.33 32.54 -9.57
N PHE A 81 -10.58 33.49 -10.13
CA PHE A 81 -9.65 33.21 -11.22
C PHE A 81 -8.39 32.42 -10.78
N GLY A 82 -7.98 32.54 -9.51
CA GLY A 82 -6.78 31.88 -8.98
C GLY A 82 -5.51 32.71 -9.21
N LYS A 83 -5.56 34.02 -8.99
CA LYS A 83 -4.41 34.93 -9.20
C LYS A 83 -3.33 34.84 -8.12
N ASN A 84 -3.71 34.36 -6.94
CA ASN A 84 -2.85 34.24 -5.76
C ASN A 84 -3.33 33.07 -4.89
N SER A 85 -2.57 32.76 -3.84
CA SER A 85 -2.87 31.63 -2.94
C SER A 85 -4.22 31.76 -2.25
N GLU A 86 -4.66 32.96 -1.88
CA GLU A 86 -5.97 33.18 -1.24
C GLU A 86 -7.12 32.84 -2.19
N GLU A 87 -7.02 33.23 -3.47
CA GLU A 87 -7.99 32.84 -4.48
C GLU A 87 -8.00 31.32 -4.69
N PHE A 88 -6.83 30.65 -4.75
CA PHE A 88 -6.78 29.19 -4.86
C PHE A 88 -7.42 28.48 -3.66
N TRP A 89 -7.26 28.99 -2.44
CA TRP A 89 -7.98 28.47 -1.27
C TRP A 89 -9.49 28.60 -1.42
N LYS A 90 -9.99 29.73 -1.91
CA LYS A 90 -11.41 29.89 -2.23
C LYS A 90 -11.88 28.92 -3.32
N VAL A 91 -11.09 28.69 -4.37
CA VAL A 91 -11.40 27.65 -5.37
C VAL A 91 -11.51 26.28 -4.69
N PHE A 92 -10.57 25.94 -3.80
CA PHE A 92 -10.57 24.67 -3.07
C PHE A 92 -11.85 24.53 -2.24
N GLU A 93 -12.16 25.51 -1.40
CA GLU A 93 -13.32 25.54 -0.51
C GLU A 93 -14.64 25.36 -1.27
N VAL A 94 -14.81 26.09 -2.37
CA VAL A 94 -16.00 25.96 -3.23
C VAL A 94 -16.09 24.54 -3.79
N LEU A 95 -15.00 23.99 -4.34
CA LEU A 95 -15.04 22.68 -4.97
C LEU A 95 -15.23 21.53 -3.98
N ILE A 96 -14.62 21.59 -2.79
CA ILE A 96 -14.83 20.54 -1.77
C ILE A 96 -16.23 20.59 -1.14
N SER A 97 -16.93 21.72 -1.26
CA SER A 97 -18.31 21.90 -0.76
C SER A 97 -19.38 21.33 -1.68
N LEU A 98 -19.02 20.91 -2.90
CA LEU A 98 -19.94 20.28 -3.82
C LEU A 98 -20.55 19.02 -3.18
N ASP A 99 -21.86 18.90 -3.29
CA ASP A 99 -22.58 17.72 -2.83
C ASP A 99 -22.34 16.57 -3.80
N VAL A 100 -21.28 15.82 -3.50
CA VAL A 100 -20.85 14.66 -4.27
C VAL A 100 -20.90 13.38 -3.44
N ASP A 101 -21.47 13.37 -2.24
CA ASP A 101 -21.42 12.19 -1.39
C ASP A 101 -22.19 11.00 -2.00
N ASN A 102 -21.66 9.78 -1.81
CA ASN A 102 -22.22 8.55 -2.36
C ASN A 102 -22.40 8.54 -3.91
N SER A 103 -21.44 9.14 -4.63
CA SER A 103 -21.52 9.32 -6.08
C SER A 103 -20.38 8.66 -6.88
N GLU A 104 -20.62 8.50 -8.18
CA GLU A 104 -19.66 8.21 -9.24
C GLU A 104 -19.33 9.50 -10.00
N ILE A 105 -18.08 9.94 -9.94
CA ILE A 105 -17.65 11.23 -10.50
C ILE A 105 -16.97 11.04 -11.86
N TYR A 106 -17.45 11.80 -12.84
CA TYR A 106 -16.82 12.04 -14.13
C TYR A 106 -16.37 13.50 -14.17
N PHE A 107 -15.08 13.75 -14.36
CA PHE A 107 -14.53 15.10 -14.25
C PHE A 107 -13.96 15.55 -15.60
N ASP A 108 -14.41 16.68 -16.14
CA ASP A 108 -13.88 17.30 -17.36
C ASP A 108 -12.95 18.47 -17.03
N ILE A 109 -11.68 18.32 -17.37
CA ILE A 109 -10.65 19.32 -17.13
C ILE A 109 -10.30 20.17 -18.37
N THR A 110 -11.01 19.99 -19.50
CA THR A 110 -10.65 20.53 -20.82
C THR A 110 -10.48 22.05 -20.84
N HIS A 111 -11.38 22.78 -20.21
CA HIS A 111 -11.34 24.25 -20.19
C HIS A 111 -10.94 24.85 -18.83
N GLY A 112 -10.23 24.06 -18.00
CA GLY A 112 -9.62 24.55 -16.77
C GLY A 112 -8.44 25.50 -17.00
N PHE A 113 -8.04 26.26 -15.97
CA PHE A 113 -6.81 27.05 -16.03
C PHE A 113 -5.58 26.14 -16.21
N ARG A 114 -4.49 26.65 -16.79
CA ARG A 114 -3.26 25.86 -17.01
C ARG A 114 -2.66 25.29 -15.71
N SER A 115 -2.83 25.96 -14.58
CA SER A 115 -2.43 25.48 -13.25
C SER A 115 -3.45 24.54 -12.60
N LEU A 116 -4.69 24.51 -13.11
CA LEU A 116 -5.80 23.82 -12.49
C LEU A 116 -5.68 22.29 -12.59
N PRO A 117 -5.16 21.64 -13.65
CA PRO A 117 -5.02 20.19 -13.67
C PRO A 117 -4.23 19.61 -12.48
N LEU A 118 -3.13 20.25 -12.08
CA LEU A 118 -2.38 19.85 -10.88
C LEU A 118 -3.25 20.01 -9.63
N PHE A 119 -3.97 21.12 -9.52
CA PHE A 119 -4.85 21.42 -8.40
C PHE A 119 -6.10 20.52 -8.32
N ILE A 120 -6.68 20.15 -9.48
CA ILE A 120 -7.78 19.19 -9.59
C ILE A 120 -7.36 17.83 -9.06
N SER A 121 -6.11 17.40 -9.29
CA SER A 121 -5.62 16.14 -8.72
C SER A 121 -5.71 16.12 -7.18
N THR A 122 -5.50 17.26 -6.51
CA THR A 122 -5.65 17.40 -5.06
C THR A 122 -7.12 17.32 -4.64
N ILE A 123 -8.03 17.94 -5.39
CA ILE A 123 -9.47 17.90 -5.12
C ILE A 123 -10.03 16.48 -5.30
N LEU A 124 -9.65 15.81 -6.38
CA LEU A 124 -10.05 14.42 -6.64
C LEU A 124 -9.55 13.49 -5.53
N GLN A 125 -8.33 13.71 -5.03
CA GLN A 125 -7.81 12.98 -3.87
C GLN A 125 -8.62 13.30 -2.60
N PHE A 126 -8.99 14.56 -2.39
CA PHE A 126 -9.83 14.95 -1.25
C PHE A 126 -11.20 14.25 -1.31
N PHE A 127 -11.88 14.28 -2.47
CA PHE A 127 -13.14 13.57 -2.66
C PHE A 127 -12.97 12.07 -2.40
N LYS A 128 -11.94 11.44 -2.95
CA LYS A 128 -11.72 10.02 -2.76
C LYS A 128 -11.47 9.63 -1.29
N ASN A 129 -10.70 10.44 -0.56
CA ASN A 129 -10.24 10.10 0.79
C ASN A 129 -11.22 10.53 1.89
N PHE A 130 -12.02 11.57 1.66
CA PHE A 130 -12.89 12.17 2.69
C PHE A 130 -14.37 12.18 2.32
N LYS A 131 -14.73 11.80 1.10
CA LYS A 131 -16.12 11.64 0.65
C LYS A 131 -16.35 10.19 0.21
N ASN A 132 -17.59 9.69 0.30
CA ASN A 132 -17.90 8.33 -0.18
C ASN A 132 -18.04 8.31 -1.71
N THR A 133 -16.99 8.67 -2.43
CA THR A 133 -17.02 8.87 -3.88
C THR A 133 -16.17 7.88 -4.63
N GLU A 134 -16.55 7.59 -5.87
CA GLU A 134 -15.73 6.84 -6.80
C GLU A 134 -15.45 7.69 -8.04
N ILE A 135 -14.19 7.98 -8.32
CA ILE A 135 -13.81 8.68 -9.55
C ILE A 135 -13.81 7.65 -10.69
N LYS A 136 -14.79 7.76 -11.60
CA LYS A 136 -14.96 6.86 -12.74
C LYS A 136 -14.23 7.35 -14.00
N GLY A 137 -13.94 8.64 -14.09
CA GLY A 137 -13.14 9.16 -15.19
C GLY A 137 -12.72 10.61 -15.01
N VAL A 138 -11.58 10.95 -15.60
CA VAL A 138 -11.06 12.32 -15.65
C VAL A 138 -10.69 12.60 -17.10
N TYR A 139 -11.36 13.53 -17.76
CA TYR A 139 -11.32 13.65 -19.21
C TYR A 139 -10.71 14.97 -19.63
N TYR A 140 -9.87 14.91 -20.66
CA TYR A 140 -9.26 16.08 -21.27
C TYR A 140 -9.40 15.99 -22.79
N GLY A 141 -10.12 16.95 -23.38
CA GLY A 141 -10.20 17.13 -24.83
C GLY A 141 -8.94 17.82 -25.36
N ILE A 142 -8.14 17.10 -26.14
CA ILE A 142 -6.87 17.63 -26.67
C ILE A 142 -7.14 18.27 -28.04
N PHE A 143 -7.71 19.48 -28.04
CA PHE A 143 -8.13 20.17 -29.27
C PHE A 143 -6.99 20.30 -30.30
N GLU A 144 -5.76 20.52 -29.83
CA GLU A 144 -4.56 20.62 -30.67
C GLU A 144 -4.10 19.28 -31.28
N ALA A 145 -4.50 18.14 -30.72
CA ALA A 145 -4.14 16.80 -31.20
C ALA A 145 -5.19 16.20 -32.14
N LYS A 146 -5.91 17.05 -32.88
CA LYS A 146 -6.89 16.61 -33.87
C LYS A 146 -6.23 15.84 -35.02
N GLU A 147 -6.83 14.72 -35.40
CA GLU A 147 -6.49 13.95 -36.60
C GLU A 147 -7.62 14.12 -37.61
N GLY A 148 -7.36 14.86 -38.70
CA GLY A 148 -8.41 15.35 -39.59
C GLY A 148 -9.36 16.29 -38.85
N ASP A 149 -10.65 15.96 -38.84
CA ASP A 149 -11.71 16.71 -38.14
C ASP A 149 -12.06 16.10 -36.77
N ILE A 150 -11.32 15.09 -36.31
CA ILE A 150 -11.61 14.37 -35.08
C ILE A 150 -10.63 14.78 -33.99
N THR A 151 -11.16 15.28 -32.88
CA THR A 151 -10.39 15.63 -31.68
C THR A 151 -10.51 14.53 -30.63
N PRO A 152 -9.41 14.00 -30.07
CA PRO A 152 -9.50 12.99 -29.02
C PRO A 152 -9.87 13.59 -27.66
N ILE A 153 -10.71 12.89 -26.92
CA ILE A 153 -10.88 13.05 -25.46
C ILE A 153 -10.16 11.88 -24.78
N VAL A 154 -9.17 12.21 -23.95
CA VAL A 154 -8.35 11.22 -23.25
C VAL A 154 -8.83 11.08 -21.81
N ASN A 155 -9.00 9.83 -21.35
CA ASN A 155 -9.22 9.52 -19.94
C ASN A 155 -7.88 9.51 -19.19
N MET A 156 -7.68 10.50 -18.33
CA MET A 156 -6.51 10.74 -17.49
C MET A 156 -6.60 10.04 -16.13
N LEU A 157 -7.69 9.32 -15.81
CA LEU A 157 -7.84 8.59 -14.56
C LEU A 157 -6.64 7.68 -14.22
N PRO A 158 -6.00 6.95 -15.16
CA PRO A 158 -4.85 6.10 -14.85
C PRO A 158 -3.69 6.86 -14.17
N PHE A 159 -3.49 8.13 -14.52
CA PHE A 159 -2.45 8.98 -13.92
C PHE A 159 -2.84 9.46 -12.52
N ILE A 160 -4.13 9.66 -12.26
CA ILE A 160 -4.62 9.97 -10.91
C ILE A 160 -4.50 8.72 -10.01
N GLU A 161 -4.77 7.54 -10.55
CA GLU A 161 -4.60 6.26 -9.83
C GLU A 161 -3.13 5.90 -9.59
N LEU A 162 -2.19 6.39 -10.41
CA LEU A 162 -0.75 6.13 -10.22
C LEU A 162 -0.28 6.58 -8.83
N ASN A 163 -0.77 7.70 -8.31
CA ASN A 163 -0.43 8.16 -6.97
C ASN A 163 -0.81 7.15 -5.89
N GLN A 164 -1.90 6.41 -6.07
CA GLN A 164 -2.35 5.39 -5.12
C GLN A 164 -1.47 4.15 -5.15
N TRP A 165 -1.03 3.75 -6.36
CA TRP A 165 -0.05 2.67 -6.50
C TRP A 165 1.28 3.05 -5.82
N ILE A 166 1.78 4.27 -6.06
CA ILE A 166 2.99 4.79 -5.41
C ILE A 166 2.83 4.82 -3.89
N GLU A 167 1.70 5.32 -3.38
CA GLU A 167 1.41 5.35 -1.95
C GLU A 167 1.37 3.94 -1.34
N SER A 168 0.67 3.00 -1.99
CA SER A 168 0.56 1.62 -1.55
C SER A 168 1.92 0.91 -1.50
N ALA A 169 2.79 1.14 -2.48
CA ALA A 169 4.16 0.64 -2.50
C ALA A 169 5.00 1.24 -1.36
N ASN A 170 4.85 2.54 -1.09
CA ASN A 170 5.53 3.22 0.01
C ASN A 170 5.07 2.70 1.38
N ILE A 171 3.78 2.42 1.54
CA ILE A 171 3.22 1.82 2.77
C ILE A 171 3.82 0.43 3.00
N PHE A 172 3.88 -0.41 1.96
CA PHE A 172 4.51 -1.73 2.03
C PHE A 172 6.01 -1.64 2.37
N LYS A 173 6.73 -0.77 1.68
CA LYS A 173 8.15 -0.49 1.92
C LYS A 173 8.42 -0.02 3.35
N LYS A 174 7.66 0.95 3.84
CA LYS A 174 7.93 1.58 5.14
C LYS A 174 7.41 0.77 6.32
N TYR A 175 6.30 0.03 6.16
CA TYR A 175 5.59 -0.59 7.29
C TYR A 175 5.32 -2.09 7.14
N GLY A 176 5.66 -2.69 6.00
CA GLY A 176 5.38 -4.10 5.72
C GLY A 176 3.89 -4.37 5.64
N ASP A 177 3.12 -3.39 5.16
CA ASP A 177 1.67 -3.48 5.05
C ASP A 177 1.28 -3.51 3.57
N GLY A 178 0.86 -4.68 3.11
CA GLY A 178 0.46 -4.94 1.73
C GLY A 178 -1.03 -4.79 1.47
N ARG A 179 -1.84 -4.36 2.46
CA ARG A 179 -3.31 -4.32 2.32
C ARG A 179 -3.77 -3.38 1.23
N GLU A 180 -3.16 -2.20 1.12
CA GLU A 180 -3.51 -1.23 0.08
C GLU A 180 -3.21 -1.77 -1.33
N ILE A 181 -2.04 -2.40 -1.52
CA ILE A 181 -1.68 -3.08 -2.78
C ILE A 181 -2.71 -4.17 -3.09
N ALA A 182 -3.05 -5.00 -2.10
CA ALA A 182 -4.00 -6.09 -2.26
C ALA A 182 -5.41 -5.59 -2.65
N GLN A 183 -5.86 -4.49 -2.05
CA GLN A 183 -7.14 -3.87 -2.36
C GLN A 183 -7.16 -3.29 -3.78
N LEU A 184 -6.11 -2.57 -4.18
CA LEU A 184 -6.00 -2.01 -5.54
C LEU A 184 -5.99 -3.11 -6.60
N ILE A 185 -5.19 -4.17 -6.41
CA ILE A 185 -5.18 -5.33 -7.30
C ILE A 185 -6.57 -5.97 -7.35
N SER A 186 -7.18 -6.23 -6.20
CA SER A 186 -8.50 -6.86 -6.13
C SER A 186 -9.58 -6.03 -6.81
N LYS A 187 -9.52 -4.69 -6.70
CA LYS A 187 -10.43 -3.78 -7.38
C LYS A 187 -10.31 -3.95 -8.90
N LYS A 188 -9.10 -3.86 -9.44
CA LYS A 188 -8.85 -3.97 -10.88
C LYS A 188 -9.22 -5.34 -11.46
N VAL A 189 -8.91 -6.41 -10.72
CA VAL A 189 -9.30 -7.78 -11.11
C VAL A 189 -10.81 -7.96 -11.11
N ARG A 190 -11.56 -7.32 -10.20
CA ARG A 190 -13.03 -7.35 -10.21
C ARG A 190 -13.62 -6.58 -11.38
N GLU A 191 -13.03 -5.44 -11.74
CA GLU A 191 -13.45 -4.63 -12.89
C GLU A 191 -13.27 -5.39 -14.22
N HIS A 192 -12.30 -6.29 -14.28
CA HIS A 192 -11.95 -7.10 -15.47
C HIS A 192 -12.20 -8.60 -15.24
N LYS A 193 -13.32 -8.92 -14.57
CA LYS A 193 -13.63 -10.30 -14.20
C LYS A 193 -13.85 -11.15 -15.46
N GLY A 194 -13.00 -12.15 -15.64
CA GLY A 194 -13.05 -13.07 -16.79
C GLY A 194 -11.86 -12.89 -17.74
N ASP A 195 -11.09 -11.81 -17.61
CA ASP A 195 -9.95 -11.55 -18.47
C ASP A 195 -8.72 -12.37 -18.01
N GLU A 196 -8.25 -13.25 -18.88
CA GLU A 196 -7.08 -14.11 -18.62
C GLU A 196 -5.81 -13.29 -18.33
N GLU A 197 -5.70 -12.08 -18.91
CA GLU A 197 -4.56 -11.18 -18.70
C GLU A 197 -4.38 -10.73 -17.24
N TYR A 198 -5.46 -10.75 -16.45
CA TYR A 198 -5.43 -10.36 -15.03
C TYR A 198 -5.19 -11.54 -14.07
N HIS A 199 -5.26 -12.78 -14.56
CA HIS A 199 -5.06 -13.98 -13.73
C HIS A 199 -3.69 -14.01 -13.03
N PRO A 200 -2.56 -13.67 -13.68
CA PRO A 200 -1.25 -13.66 -13.01
C PRO A 200 -1.20 -12.75 -11.78
N ILE A 201 -1.90 -11.62 -11.84
CA ILE A 201 -1.87 -10.58 -10.80
C ILE A 201 -2.93 -10.85 -9.72
N SER A 202 -4.04 -11.53 -10.06
CA SER A 202 -5.14 -11.83 -9.13
C SER A 202 -4.67 -12.51 -7.83
N THR A 203 -3.73 -13.45 -7.95
CA THR A 203 -3.22 -14.19 -6.80
C THR A 203 -2.30 -13.36 -5.90
N LEU A 204 -1.69 -12.29 -6.41
CA LEU A 204 -0.82 -11.41 -5.62
C LEU A 204 -1.59 -10.69 -4.52
N ALA A 205 -2.84 -10.28 -4.78
CA ALA A 205 -3.66 -9.62 -3.76
C ALA A 205 -3.77 -10.46 -2.48
N ASN A 206 -4.12 -11.75 -2.63
CA ASN A 206 -4.22 -12.65 -1.50
C ASN A 206 -2.87 -12.85 -0.79
N LYS A 207 -1.76 -12.89 -1.53
CA LYS A 207 -0.43 -13.04 -0.92
C LYS A 207 0.00 -11.80 -0.14
N PHE A 208 -0.23 -10.59 -0.64
CA PHE A 208 0.03 -9.36 0.12
C PHE A 208 -0.82 -9.25 1.40
N ASP A 209 -2.07 -9.72 1.36
CA ASP A 209 -2.94 -9.78 2.54
C ASP A 209 -2.43 -10.80 3.58
N ILE A 210 -2.09 -12.03 3.16
CA ILE A 210 -1.50 -13.05 4.04
C ILE A 210 -0.17 -12.56 4.64
N TYR A 211 0.68 -11.92 3.84
CA TYR A 211 1.94 -11.32 4.31
C TYR A 211 1.67 -10.30 5.42
N THR A 212 0.69 -9.41 5.23
CA THR A 212 0.39 -8.41 6.26
C THR A 212 -0.09 -9.05 7.55
N LYS A 213 -0.89 -10.11 7.45
CA LYS A 213 -1.35 -10.89 8.62
C LYS A 213 -0.18 -11.59 9.32
N SER A 214 0.75 -12.18 8.56
CA SER A 214 1.92 -12.86 9.12
C SER A 214 2.83 -11.89 9.85
N VAL A 215 3.02 -10.68 9.33
CA VAL A 215 3.67 -9.57 10.03
C VAL A 215 2.93 -9.28 11.34
N GLY A 216 1.62 -9.03 11.29
CA GLY A 216 0.81 -8.66 12.45
C GLY A 216 0.90 -9.66 13.62
N PHE A 217 0.87 -10.96 13.31
CA PHE A 217 0.93 -12.05 14.29
C PHE A 217 2.35 -12.55 14.59
N ALA A 218 3.40 -11.94 14.02
CA ALA A 218 4.78 -12.43 14.11
C ALA A 218 4.93 -13.91 13.67
N ALA A 219 4.15 -14.34 12.67
CA ALA A 219 4.15 -15.70 12.16
C ALA A 219 5.30 -15.90 11.15
N ALA A 220 6.51 -16.12 11.66
CA ALA A 220 7.75 -16.13 10.87
C ALA A 220 7.75 -17.12 9.69
N ASP A 221 7.19 -18.32 9.85
CA ASP A 221 7.14 -19.30 8.77
C ASP A 221 6.21 -18.88 7.63
N ILE A 222 5.02 -18.40 7.99
CA ILE A 222 4.05 -17.87 7.01
C ILE A 222 4.64 -16.63 6.33
N TYR A 223 5.37 -15.79 7.06
CA TYR A 223 6.09 -14.65 6.49
C TYR A 223 7.06 -15.10 5.39
N LEU A 224 7.93 -16.08 5.67
CA LEU A 224 8.95 -16.56 4.72
C LEU A 224 8.33 -17.23 3.50
N GLU A 225 7.32 -18.08 3.70
CA GLU A 225 6.58 -18.70 2.60
C GLU A 225 5.95 -17.63 1.71
N THR A 226 5.22 -16.69 2.31
CA THR A 226 4.45 -15.71 1.55
C THR A 226 5.36 -14.70 0.84
N ILE A 227 6.46 -14.25 1.45
CA ILE A 227 7.36 -13.29 0.80
C ILE A 227 8.05 -13.92 -0.42
N LYS A 228 8.40 -15.21 -0.34
CA LYS A 228 8.95 -15.99 -1.45
C LYS A 228 7.93 -16.12 -2.58
N GLU A 229 6.68 -16.45 -2.27
CA GLU A 229 5.62 -16.56 -3.27
C GLU A 229 5.32 -15.21 -3.94
N ILE A 230 5.38 -14.10 -3.19
CA ILE A 230 5.25 -12.75 -3.75
C ILE A 230 6.41 -12.48 -4.72
N GLU A 231 7.65 -12.73 -4.32
CA GLU A 231 8.83 -12.55 -5.15
C GLU A 231 8.72 -13.35 -6.46
N GLU A 232 8.45 -14.66 -6.38
CA GLU A 232 8.31 -15.53 -7.55
C GLU A 232 7.19 -15.08 -8.50
N LYS A 233 6.10 -14.56 -7.95
CA LYS A 233 4.98 -14.05 -8.75
C LYS A 233 5.31 -12.73 -9.41
N LEU A 234 5.95 -11.80 -8.70
CA LEU A 234 6.39 -10.53 -9.26
C LEU A 234 7.40 -10.75 -10.40
N GLU A 235 8.29 -11.75 -10.29
CA GLU A 235 9.23 -12.08 -11.37
C GLU A 235 8.57 -12.65 -12.63
N LYS A 236 7.41 -13.30 -12.49
CA LYS A 236 6.65 -13.86 -13.61
C LYS A 236 5.74 -12.83 -14.30
N ILE A 237 5.60 -11.62 -13.76
CA ILE A 237 4.83 -10.57 -14.44
C ILE A 237 5.65 -10.06 -15.62
N GLY A 238 5.26 -10.48 -16.83
CA GLY A 238 5.83 -10.01 -18.08
C GLY A 238 5.13 -8.76 -18.61
N ASN A 239 3.88 -8.92 -19.06
CA ASN A 239 3.06 -7.80 -19.54
C ASN A 239 2.01 -7.40 -18.51
N VAL A 240 1.79 -6.09 -18.37
CA VAL A 240 0.75 -5.52 -17.51
C VAL A 240 -0.27 -4.84 -18.41
N PRO A 241 -1.57 -5.20 -18.33
CA PRO A 241 -2.62 -4.59 -19.14
C PRO A 241 -2.59 -3.06 -19.07
N ASN A 242 -2.95 -2.38 -20.17
CA ASN A 242 -2.89 -0.92 -20.26
C ASN A 242 -3.71 -0.21 -19.17
N ASP A 243 -4.87 -0.76 -18.79
CA ASP A 243 -5.75 -0.17 -17.77
C ASP A 243 -5.22 -0.32 -16.33
N ILE A 244 -4.19 -1.13 -16.14
CA ILE A 244 -3.41 -1.22 -14.90
C ILE A 244 -1.93 -0.91 -15.10
N LYS A 245 -1.58 -0.20 -16.18
CA LYS A 245 -0.21 0.21 -16.46
C LYS A 245 0.45 0.95 -15.30
N SER A 246 -0.33 1.67 -14.49
CA SER A 246 0.15 2.33 -13.28
C SER A 246 0.80 1.36 -12.28
N PHE A 247 0.36 0.09 -12.22
CA PHE A 247 0.97 -0.95 -11.41
C PHE A 247 2.36 -1.35 -11.91
N SER A 248 2.62 -1.34 -13.22
CA SER A 248 3.92 -1.77 -13.77
C SER A 248 5.08 -0.91 -13.28
N PHE A 249 4.83 0.38 -13.02
CA PHE A 249 5.83 1.32 -12.52
C PHE A 249 6.29 1.06 -11.08
N ILE A 250 5.53 0.28 -10.30
CA ILE A 250 5.91 -0.05 -8.92
C ILE A 250 6.47 -1.48 -8.77
N ILE A 251 6.37 -2.34 -9.78
CA ILE A 251 6.77 -3.76 -9.70
C ILE A 251 8.24 -3.89 -9.30
N ASP A 252 9.14 -3.13 -9.90
CA ASP A 252 10.58 -3.21 -9.60
C ASP A 252 10.89 -2.82 -8.16
N GLU A 253 10.17 -1.85 -7.62
CA GLU A 253 10.32 -1.45 -6.21
C GLU A 253 9.79 -2.55 -5.28
N LEU A 254 8.66 -3.18 -5.62
CA LEU A 254 8.15 -4.34 -4.87
C LEU A 254 9.11 -5.53 -4.91
N LYS A 255 9.72 -5.82 -6.06
CA LYS A 255 10.74 -6.88 -6.22
C LYS A 255 11.94 -6.63 -5.31
N LYS A 256 12.44 -5.39 -5.25
CA LYS A 256 13.54 -5.02 -4.34
C LYS A 256 13.16 -5.25 -2.89
N GLU A 257 11.94 -4.88 -2.49
CA GLU A 257 11.46 -5.07 -1.12
C GLU A 257 11.26 -6.55 -0.75
N THR A 258 11.02 -7.45 -1.71
CA THR A 258 10.83 -8.88 -1.44
C THR A 258 12.13 -9.69 -1.46
N LYS A 259 13.15 -9.27 -2.23
CA LYS A 259 14.46 -9.96 -2.40
C LYS A 259 15.40 -9.94 -1.19
N ASN A 260 14.88 -9.75 0.01
CA ASN A 260 15.68 -9.55 1.23
C ASN A 260 16.11 -10.87 1.91
N PHE A 261 15.88 -12.03 1.29
CA PHE A 261 16.06 -13.33 1.93
C PHE A 261 16.87 -14.30 1.05
N ASP A 262 17.97 -14.82 1.60
CA ASP A 262 18.67 -15.99 1.04
C ASP A 262 18.12 -17.26 1.69
N PHE A 263 17.20 -17.93 1.00
CA PHE A 263 16.52 -19.14 1.49
C PHE A 263 17.43 -20.38 1.63
N ASN A 264 18.72 -20.28 1.26
CA ASN A 264 19.71 -21.34 1.52
C ASN A 264 20.29 -21.25 2.94
N LEU A 265 20.07 -20.14 3.64
CA LEU A 265 20.56 -19.95 5.01
C LEU A 265 19.75 -20.79 6.02
N PRO A 266 20.37 -21.19 7.15
CA PRO A 266 19.66 -21.79 8.28
C PRO A 266 18.46 -20.94 8.71
N LYS A 267 17.43 -21.60 9.24
CA LYS A 267 16.16 -20.95 9.55
C LYS A 267 16.30 -19.91 10.68
N TRP A 268 17.21 -20.11 11.64
CA TRP A 268 17.53 -19.09 12.63
C TRP A 268 18.09 -17.81 12.00
N GLN A 269 18.89 -17.90 10.94
CA GLN A 269 19.40 -16.72 10.21
C GLN A 269 18.28 -16.02 9.46
N LEU A 270 17.38 -16.77 8.82
CA LEU A 270 16.19 -16.21 8.20
C LEU A 270 15.34 -15.45 9.22
N TYR A 271 15.08 -16.03 10.40
CA TYR A 271 14.31 -15.37 11.46
C TYR A 271 15.00 -14.11 11.98
N LEU A 272 16.34 -14.13 12.13
CA LEU A 272 17.11 -12.95 12.49
C LEU A 272 16.94 -11.83 11.46
N THR A 273 16.98 -12.18 10.17
CA THR A 273 16.71 -11.24 9.07
C THR A 273 15.30 -10.67 9.16
N ILE A 274 14.27 -11.49 9.42
CA ILE A 274 12.90 -10.99 9.62
C ILE A 274 12.85 -10.00 10.80
N SER A 275 13.46 -10.34 11.94
CA SER A 275 13.51 -9.44 13.10
C SER A 275 14.12 -8.08 12.74
N ASN A 276 15.20 -8.08 11.96
CA ASN A 276 15.85 -6.85 11.50
C ASN A 276 14.95 -6.05 10.53
N VAL A 277 14.32 -6.72 9.57
CA VAL A 277 13.38 -6.10 8.63
C VAL A 277 12.20 -5.47 9.39
N LEU A 278 11.62 -6.18 10.35
CA LEU A 278 10.50 -5.69 11.16
C LEU A 278 10.90 -4.52 12.07
N PHE A 279 12.13 -4.50 12.57
CA PHE A 279 12.66 -3.36 13.31
C PHE A 279 12.65 -2.08 12.44
N HIS A 280 13.19 -2.16 11.23
CA HIS A 280 13.23 -1.01 10.30
C HIS A 280 11.84 -0.60 9.80
N LYS A 281 10.86 -1.51 9.85
CA LYS A 281 9.44 -1.24 9.53
C LYS A 281 8.62 -0.78 10.76
N ASN A 282 9.28 -0.42 11.87
CA ASN A 282 8.66 0.03 13.14
C ASN A 282 7.70 -0.98 13.78
N ARG A 283 7.90 -2.28 13.55
CA ARG A 283 7.14 -3.39 14.16
C ARG A 283 7.89 -3.96 15.35
N TYR A 284 8.22 -3.12 16.33
CA TYR A 284 9.16 -3.46 17.41
C TYR A 284 8.74 -4.66 18.26
N ALA A 285 7.45 -4.80 18.57
CA ALA A 285 6.95 -5.93 19.36
C ALA A 285 7.06 -7.26 18.60
N GLN A 286 6.74 -7.24 17.30
CA GLN A 286 6.89 -8.39 16.42
C GLN A 286 8.37 -8.74 16.21
N ALA A 287 9.23 -7.73 16.00
CA ALA A 287 10.68 -7.90 15.92
C ALA A 287 11.24 -8.55 17.19
N LEU A 288 10.89 -8.06 18.39
CA LEU A 288 11.27 -8.68 19.67
C LEU A 288 10.80 -10.13 19.80
N THR A 289 9.57 -10.40 19.37
CA THR A 289 9.00 -11.75 19.42
C THR A 289 9.79 -12.70 18.52
N ILE A 290 10.02 -12.33 17.27
CA ILE A 290 10.81 -13.13 16.33
C ILE A 290 12.25 -13.27 16.80
N LEU A 291 12.87 -12.22 17.34
CA LEU A 291 14.23 -12.27 17.87
C LEU A 291 14.37 -13.29 19.01
N ARG A 292 13.37 -13.40 19.90
CA ARG A 292 13.35 -14.47 20.93
C ARG A 292 13.28 -15.84 20.27
N GLU A 293 12.37 -16.01 19.30
CA GLU A 293 12.24 -17.27 18.57
C GLU A 293 13.53 -17.64 17.83
N THR A 294 14.27 -16.67 17.26
CA THR A 294 15.57 -16.86 16.64
C THR A 294 16.55 -17.58 17.57
N LEU A 295 16.66 -17.13 18.84
CA LEU A 295 17.59 -17.74 19.80
C LEU A 295 17.20 -19.18 20.14
N HIS A 296 15.90 -19.46 20.19
CA HIS A 296 15.39 -20.80 20.42
C HIS A 296 15.64 -21.69 19.19
N TYR A 297 15.31 -21.19 18.00
CA TYR A 297 15.46 -21.93 16.74
C TYR A 297 16.93 -22.24 16.42
N TYR A 298 17.85 -21.35 16.82
CA TYR A 298 19.28 -21.63 16.77
C TYR A 298 19.64 -22.93 17.53
N ILE A 299 19.17 -23.07 18.78
CA ILE A 299 19.41 -24.28 19.59
C ILE A 299 18.76 -25.51 18.93
N ILE A 300 17.56 -25.35 18.36
CA ILE A 300 16.83 -26.43 17.67
C ILE A 300 17.64 -26.97 16.50
N GLU A 301 18.15 -26.10 15.63
CA GLU A 301 18.91 -26.48 14.43
C GLU A 301 20.29 -27.01 14.80
N GLU A 302 21.03 -26.35 15.69
CA GLU A 302 22.38 -26.77 16.10
C GLU A 302 22.42 -28.15 16.75
N LEU A 303 21.36 -28.56 17.43
CA LEU A 303 21.25 -29.88 18.06
C LEU A 303 20.48 -30.89 17.20
N ASN A 304 19.97 -30.46 16.05
CA ASN A 304 19.17 -31.25 15.11
C ASN A 304 17.98 -31.96 15.81
N LEU A 305 17.20 -31.19 16.59
CA LEU A 305 16.14 -31.75 17.44
C LEU A 305 14.89 -32.15 16.65
N LEU A 306 14.59 -31.47 15.54
CA LEU A 306 13.41 -31.78 14.71
C LEU A 306 13.54 -33.13 14.02
N ALA A 307 14.76 -33.54 13.62
CA ALA A 307 15.01 -34.85 13.05
C ALA A 307 14.71 -36.02 14.01
N GLN A 308 14.53 -35.74 15.30
CA GLN A 308 14.17 -36.73 16.32
C GLN A 308 12.65 -36.89 16.49
N GLY A 309 11.83 -36.21 15.67
CA GLY A 309 10.38 -36.33 15.65
C GLY A 309 9.65 -35.66 16.82
N TYR A 310 10.28 -34.72 17.52
CA TYR A 310 9.63 -33.93 18.58
C TYR A 310 8.87 -32.73 18.00
N LYS A 311 7.74 -32.37 18.63
CA LYS A 311 6.98 -31.18 18.25
C LYS A 311 7.68 -29.92 18.76
N ILE A 312 7.67 -28.85 17.96
CA ILE A 312 8.29 -27.56 18.29
C ILE A 312 7.84 -27.04 19.66
N ARG A 313 6.54 -27.16 19.99
CA ARG A 313 5.99 -26.71 21.27
C ARG A 313 6.64 -27.38 22.49
N ASP A 314 6.92 -28.68 22.41
CA ASP A 314 7.53 -29.44 23.51
C ASP A 314 9.01 -29.09 23.66
N ILE A 315 9.68 -28.89 22.52
CA ILE A 315 11.06 -28.42 22.45
C ILE A 315 11.18 -27.03 23.07
N ASP A 316 10.31 -26.09 22.68
CA ASP A 316 10.38 -24.69 23.13
C ASP A 316 10.30 -24.56 24.66
N ALA A 317 9.36 -25.26 25.27
CA ALA A 317 9.20 -25.29 26.72
C ALA A 317 10.44 -25.86 27.43
N SER A 318 11.12 -26.83 26.81
CA SER A 318 12.34 -27.46 27.36
C SER A 318 13.56 -26.57 27.18
N ILE A 319 13.68 -25.86 26.05
CA ILE A 319 14.71 -24.83 25.85
C ILE A 319 14.55 -23.71 26.87
N GLY A 320 13.33 -23.23 27.12
CA GLY A 320 13.06 -22.21 28.15
C GLY A 320 13.50 -22.63 29.55
N TYR A 321 13.35 -23.91 29.90
CA TYR A 321 13.86 -24.46 31.16
C TYR A 321 15.39 -24.42 31.22
N ILE A 322 16.07 -24.85 30.15
CA ILE A 322 17.54 -24.92 30.12
C ILE A 322 18.16 -23.52 30.17
N LEU A 323 17.62 -22.58 29.39
CA LEU A 323 18.08 -21.18 29.42
C LEU A 323 17.92 -20.55 30.82
N LYS A 324 17.01 -21.07 31.64
CA LYS A 324 16.80 -20.60 33.01
C LYS A 324 17.68 -21.32 34.05
N TYR A 325 17.80 -22.63 33.97
CA TYR A 325 18.38 -23.44 35.05
C TYR A 325 19.68 -24.17 34.69
N GLN A 326 19.99 -24.30 33.41
CA GLN A 326 21.14 -25.05 32.89
C GLN A 326 22.06 -24.15 32.04
N GLN A 327 22.30 -22.94 32.52
CA GLN A 327 23.05 -21.90 31.80
C GLN A 327 24.52 -22.27 31.52
N HIS A 328 25.08 -23.23 32.27
CA HIS A 328 26.47 -23.66 32.14
C HIS A 328 26.81 -24.24 30.75
N PHE A 329 25.80 -24.71 29.99
CA PHE A 329 25.96 -25.18 28.61
C PHE A 329 26.28 -24.06 27.61
N PHE A 330 26.14 -22.78 28.00
CA PHE A 330 26.27 -21.65 27.09
C PHE A 330 27.35 -20.65 27.52
N LYS A 331 27.87 -19.89 26.55
CA LYS A 331 28.70 -18.71 26.81
C LYS A 331 27.89 -17.64 27.57
N LYS A 332 28.57 -16.88 28.45
CA LYS A 332 27.93 -15.90 29.34
C LYS A 332 27.24 -14.79 28.54
N GLU A 333 27.84 -14.39 27.43
CA GLU A 333 27.35 -13.37 26.51
C GLU A 333 25.99 -13.76 25.92
N PHE A 334 25.81 -15.03 25.57
CA PHE A 334 24.54 -15.55 25.06
C PHE A 334 23.45 -15.56 26.11
N ILE A 335 23.76 -16.03 27.32
CA ILE A 335 22.79 -16.02 28.43
C ILE A 335 22.35 -14.60 28.77
N LYS A 336 23.30 -13.67 28.84
CA LYS A 336 23.00 -12.25 29.06
C LYS A 336 22.08 -11.70 27.98
N LEU A 337 22.33 -12.02 26.71
CA LEU A 337 21.50 -11.60 25.59
C LEU A 337 20.07 -12.17 25.67
N VAL A 338 19.93 -13.46 26.00
CA VAL A 338 18.64 -14.13 26.20
C VAL A 338 17.81 -13.43 27.28
N GLU A 339 18.41 -13.13 28.43
CA GLU A 339 17.74 -12.45 29.55
C GLU A 339 17.30 -11.03 29.15
N GLN A 340 18.19 -10.27 28.51
CA GLN A 340 17.90 -8.91 28.04
C GLN A 340 16.74 -8.85 27.03
N ILE A 341 16.73 -9.76 26.05
CA ILE A 341 15.64 -9.85 25.07
C ILE A 341 14.33 -10.26 25.76
N LYS A 342 14.38 -11.24 26.66
CA LYS A 342 13.20 -11.69 27.42
C LYS A 342 12.59 -10.55 28.23
N ASP A 343 13.39 -9.79 28.95
CA ASP A 343 12.92 -8.69 29.77
C ASP A 343 12.26 -7.59 28.93
N LEU A 344 12.90 -7.20 27.83
CA LEU A 344 12.35 -6.18 26.94
C LEU A 344 11.07 -6.65 26.23
N ARG A 345 11.04 -7.90 25.77
CA ARG A 345 9.85 -8.51 25.15
C ARG A 345 8.69 -8.60 26.13
N ASN A 346 8.95 -8.96 27.39
CA ASN A 346 7.92 -8.99 28.43
C ASN A 346 7.39 -7.57 28.73
N LEU A 347 8.26 -6.57 28.83
CA LEU A 347 7.85 -5.18 28.99
C LEU A 347 6.95 -4.71 27.85
N ALA A 348 7.30 -5.04 26.61
CA ALA A 348 6.50 -4.73 25.43
C ALA A 348 5.13 -5.44 25.45
N ASN A 349 5.08 -6.72 25.82
CA ASN A 349 3.84 -7.49 25.91
C ASN A 349 2.92 -7.03 27.04
N HIS A 350 3.49 -6.51 28.13
CA HIS A 350 2.73 -5.84 29.19
C HIS A 350 2.41 -4.38 28.85
N ALA A 351 2.51 -3.99 27.57
CA ALA A 351 2.17 -2.67 27.06
C ALA A 351 2.88 -1.51 27.78
N PHE A 352 4.09 -1.74 28.31
CA PHE A 352 4.82 -0.78 29.14
C PHE A 352 4.02 -0.28 30.37
N ILE A 353 3.09 -1.08 30.89
CA ILE A 353 2.31 -0.76 32.09
C ILE A 353 3.15 -1.04 33.34
N GLY A 354 3.14 -0.10 34.31
CA GLY A 354 3.83 -0.23 35.60
C GLY A 354 5.05 0.67 35.75
N GLU A 355 5.78 0.53 36.86
CA GLU A 355 6.87 1.43 37.29
C GLU A 355 8.05 1.52 36.29
N LYS A 356 8.25 0.50 35.46
CA LYS A 356 9.28 0.47 34.40
C LYS A 356 8.83 1.09 33.07
N GLY A 357 7.56 1.51 33.00
CA GLY A 357 6.94 2.20 31.87
C GLY A 357 7.26 3.69 31.81
N GLY A 358 7.36 4.25 30.61
CA GLY A 358 7.49 5.70 30.43
C GLY A 358 8.15 6.12 29.11
N LYS A 359 8.00 7.40 28.74
CA LYS A 359 8.50 7.95 27.45
C LYS A 359 10.01 7.76 27.24
N LYS A 360 10.82 7.97 28.29
CA LYS A 360 12.28 7.74 28.24
C LYS A 360 12.62 6.24 28.13
N SER A 361 11.79 5.37 28.71
CA SER A 361 11.94 3.90 28.64
C SER A 361 11.68 3.40 27.21
N LEU A 362 10.68 3.96 26.51
CA LEU A 362 10.33 3.58 25.15
C LEU A 362 11.43 3.88 24.13
N LYS A 363 12.03 5.09 24.16
CA LYS A 363 13.14 5.43 23.24
C LYS A 363 14.35 4.51 23.45
N LYS A 364 14.75 4.31 24.71
CA LYS A 364 15.85 3.39 25.06
C LYS A 364 15.54 1.96 24.64
N SER A 365 14.28 1.53 24.71
CA SER A 365 13.85 0.20 24.29
C SER A 365 14.07 -0.05 22.79
N ILE A 366 13.86 0.97 21.95
CA ILE A 366 14.14 0.88 20.50
C ILE A 366 15.66 0.74 20.27
N GLU A 367 16.46 1.56 20.94
CA GLU A 367 17.94 1.49 20.87
C GLU A 367 18.45 0.12 21.35
N HIS A 368 17.89 -0.39 22.45
CA HIS A 368 18.21 -1.71 23.00
C HIS A 368 17.85 -2.83 22.02
N LEU A 369 16.66 -2.80 21.41
CA LEU A 369 16.25 -3.80 20.42
C LEU A 369 17.22 -3.86 19.23
N GLN A 370 17.60 -2.72 18.65
CA GLN A 370 18.59 -2.70 17.56
C GLN A 370 19.92 -3.31 18.01
N ASN A 371 20.38 -2.96 19.22
CA ASN A 371 21.60 -3.52 19.79
C ASN A 371 21.50 -5.04 20.00
N TYR A 372 20.35 -5.54 20.46
CA TYR A 372 20.13 -6.97 20.66
C TYR A 372 20.08 -7.73 19.34
N ILE A 373 19.51 -7.17 18.27
CA ILE A 373 19.57 -7.76 16.92
C ILE A 373 21.02 -7.88 16.46
N ASN A 374 21.82 -6.81 16.60
CA ASN A 374 23.23 -6.81 16.22
C ASN A 374 24.06 -7.80 17.05
N GLN A 375 23.80 -7.87 18.36
CA GLN A 375 24.46 -8.82 19.26
C GLN A 375 24.06 -10.26 18.94
N ALA A 376 22.79 -10.54 18.63
CA ALA A 376 22.36 -11.87 18.23
C ALA A 376 23.08 -12.34 16.97
N ASN A 377 23.23 -11.48 15.96
CA ASN A 377 24.00 -11.80 14.75
C ASN A 377 25.43 -12.23 15.08
N LYS A 378 26.11 -11.48 15.95
CA LYS A 378 27.49 -11.79 16.37
C LYS A 378 27.57 -13.06 17.21
N VAL A 379 26.81 -13.12 18.30
CA VAL A 379 26.92 -14.19 19.31
C VAL A 379 26.53 -15.55 18.74
N LEU A 380 25.52 -15.62 17.86
CA LEU A 380 25.09 -16.88 17.25
C LEU A 380 26.12 -17.44 16.26
N GLN A 381 26.81 -16.56 15.52
CA GLN A 381 27.91 -16.96 14.63
C GLN A 381 29.14 -17.47 15.40
N GLU A 382 29.37 -16.98 16.62
CA GLU A 382 30.47 -17.42 17.50
C GLU A 382 30.21 -18.79 18.17
N ALA A 383 29.13 -19.50 17.81
CA ALA A 383 28.73 -20.79 18.38
C ALA A 383 28.69 -20.78 19.92
N PRO A 384 27.63 -20.23 20.53
CA PRO A 384 27.60 -19.98 21.98
C PRO A 384 27.38 -21.23 22.82
N ILE A 385 27.11 -22.39 22.22
CA ILE A 385 26.94 -23.67 22.94
C ILE A 385 28.33 -24.26 23.22
N ARG A 386 28.68 -24.42 24.50
CA ARG A 386 29.98 -24.93 24.96
C ARG A 386 30.12 -26.45 24.80
N ASP A 387 29.03 -27.18 25.05
CA ASP A 387 29.01 -28.63 25.02
C ASP A 387 27.72 -29.12 24.33
N LYS A 388 27.78 -29.25 23.00
CA LYS A 388 26.62 -29.62 22.18
C LYS A 388 26.13 -31.04 22.48
N SER A 389 27.05 -31.98 22.73
CA SER A 389 26.71 -33.39 22.95
C SER A 389 25.94 -33.59 24.25
N ASN A 390 26.44 -33.05 25.36
CA ASN A 390 25.77 -33.18 26.65
C ASN A 390 24.48 -32.35 26.71
N LEU A 391 24.45 -31.16 26.10
CA LEU A 391 23.22 -30.38 26.00
C LEU A 391 22.13 -31.12 25.21
N LYS A 392 22.49 -31.75 24.09
CA LYS A 392 21.56 -32.57 23.30
C LYS A 392 21.01 -33.75 24.11
N LEU A 393 21.88 -34.51 24.78
CA LEU A 393 21.47 -35.63 25.61
C LEU A 393 20.52 -35.18 26.74
N PHE A 394 20.86 -34.09 27.41
CA PHE A 394 20.02 -33.51 28.45
C PHE A 394 18.63 -33.13 27.91
N LEU A 395 18.57 -32.44 26.77
CA LEU A 395 17.32 -32.04 26.12
C LEU A 395 16.44 -33.24 25.76
N LEU A 396 17.03 -34.28 25.18
CA LEU A 396 16.30 -35.49 24.80
C LEU A 396 15.71 -36.19 26.04
N ASN A 397 16.47 -36.29 27.13
CA ASN A 397 15.99 -36.85 28.38
C ASN A 397 14.81 -36.04 28.97
N GLU A 398 14.88 -34.71 28.93
CA GLU A 398 13.79 -33.84 29.38
C GLU A 398 12.53 -33.98 28.51
N LEU A 399 12.70 -34.10 27.19
CA LEU A 399 11.59 -34.32 26.26
C LEU A 399 10.94 -35.70 26.44
N GLU A 400 11.73 -36.74 26.69
CA GLU A 400 11.22 -38.08 26.99
C GLU A 400 10.42 -38.12 28.29
N LYS A 401 10.90 -37.45 29.34
CA LYS A 401 10.14 -37.32 30.60
C LYS A 401 8.76 -36.73 30.33
N LYS A 402 8.68 -35.61 29.60
CA LYS A 402 7.40 -34.97 29.25
C LYS A 402 6.48 -35.88 28.41
N ARG A 403 7.03 -36.66 27.47
CA ARG A 403 6.24 -37.64 26.70
C ARG A 403 5.61 -38.72 27.59
N LYS A 404 6.29 -39.15 28.64
CA LYS A 404 5.78 -40.18 29.58
C LYS A 404 4.69 -39.65 30.52
N TYR A 405 4.64 -38.34 30.80
CA TYR A 405 3.60 -37.72 31.64
C TYR A 405 2.30 -37.39 30.89
N HIS A 406 2.31 -37.42 29.54
CA HIS A 406 1.15 -37.11 28.69
C HIS A 406 0.57 -38.33 27.95
N LYS A 407 1.11 -39.53 28.21
CA LYS A 407 0.47 -40.81 27.92
C LYS A 407 -0.17 -41.31 29.20
#